data_AF-A0AAE7NID4-F1
#
_entry.id   AF-A0AAE7NID4-F1
#
_cell.length_a   1.000
_cell.length_b   1.000
_cell.length_c   1.000
_cell.angle_alpha   90.00
_cell.angle_beta   90.00
_cell.angle_gamma   90.00
#
_symmetry.space_group_name_H-M   'P 1'
#
loop_
_entity.id
_entity.type
_entity.pdbx_description
1 polymer ?
#
loop_
_entity_poly.entity_id
_entity_poly.type
_entity_poly.pdbx_seq_one_letter_code
_entity_poly.pdbx_strand_id
1 'polypeptide(L)' 'MLAVKGWDVKLLGEYLEHALQFERMAAEESDPKLKAAMESQAKAYRMMAAKRAKMLGLPEPSPPEQ' A
#
# COMPACT_ATOMS: atom_id res chain seq x y z
N MET A 1 -4.21 23.77 10.13
CA MET A 1 -3.41 22.53 10.10
C MET A 1 -4.23 21.44 10.76
N LEU A 2 -4.57 20.36 10.05
CA LEU A 2 -5.20 19.18 10.67
C LEU A 2 -4.15 18.52 11.58
N ALA A 3 -4.45 18.39 12.86
CA ALA A 3 -3.59 17.68 13.79
C ALA A 3 -3.55 16.19 13.38
N VAL A 4 -2.37 15.72 12.98
CA VAL A 4 -2.12 14.30 12.70
C VAL A 4 -2.35 13.53 14.00
N LYS A 5 -3.31 12.61 14.00
CA LYS A 5 -3.58 11.75 15.15
C LYS A 5 -2.81 10.43 14.98
N GLY A 6 -2.41 9.79 16.08
CA GLY A 6 -1.64 8.53 16.02
C GLY A 6 -2.32 7.40 15.23
N TRP A 7 -3.66 7.42 15.11
CA TRP A 7 -4.40 6.45 14.29
C TRP A 7 -4.21 6.67 12.78
N ASP A 8 -3.96 7.90 12.33
CA ASP A 8 -3.73 8.19 10.92
C ASP A 8 -2.43 7.56 10.41
N VAL A 9 -1.38 7.62 11.24
CA VAL A 9 -0.08 7.02 10.96
C VAL A 9 -0.18 5.49 11.02
N LYS A 10 -0.94 4.94 11.98
CA LYS A 10 -1.20 3.50 12.05
C LYS A 10 -1.86 2.99 10.77
N LEU A 11 -2.91 3.68 10.29
CA LEU A 11 -3.63 3.29 9.09
C LEU A 11 -2.79 3.41 7.81
N LEU A 12 -1.91 4.42 7.73
CA LEU A 12 -0.91 4.50 6.66
C LEU A 12 0.00 3.25 6.67
N GLY A 13 0.48 2.84 7.83
CA GLY A 13 1.28 1.62 7.99
C GLY A 13 0.53 0.37 7.56
N GLU A 14 -0.72 0.20 7.98
CA GLU A 14 -1.57 -0.94 7.63
C GLU A 14 -1.77 -1.05 6.11
N TYR A 15 -2.01 0.08 5.41
CA TYR A 15 -2.10 0.06 3.95
C TYR A 15 -0.79 -0.37 3.29
N LEU A 16 0.36 0.07 3.81
CA LEU A 16 1.65 -0.33 3.25
C LEU A 16 1.96 -1.80 3.51
N GLU A 17 1.63 -2.31 4.69
CA GLU A 17 1.81 -3.72 5.05
C GLU A 17 1.00 -4.63 4.13
N HIS A 18 -0.28 -4.31 3.90
CA HIS A 18 -1.10 -5.07 2.97
C HIS A 18 -0.62 -4.98 1.52
N ALA A 19 -0.17 -3.80 1.07
CA ALA A 19 0.43 -3.66 -0.25
C ALA A 19 1.63 -4.62 -0.42
N LEU A 20 2.58 -4.57 0.51
CA LEU A 20 3.77 -5.42 0.51
C LEU A 20 3.43 -6.92 0.57
N GLN A 21 2.40 -7.29 1.33
CA GLN A 21 1.95 -8.68 1.40
C GLN A 21 1.45 -9.18 0.04
N PHE A 22 0.58 -8.41 -0.63
CA PHE A 22 0.10 -8.78 -1.97
C PHE A 22 1.21 -8.75 -3.03
N GLU A 23 2.17 -7.84 -2.93
CA GLU A 23 3.36 -7.81 -3.80
C GLU A 23 4.19 -9.09 -3.67
N ARG A 24 4.46 -9.54 -2.44
CA ARG A 24 5.17 -10.81 -2.19
C ARG A 24 4.40 -12.01 -2.72
N MET A 25 3.09 -12.07 -2.47
CA MET A 25 2.24 -13.15 -2.98
C MET A 25 2.25 -13.17 -4.52
N ALA A 26 2.14 -12.02 -5.19
CA ALA A 26 2.19 -11.93 -6.65
C ALA A 26 3.56 -12.31 -7.23
N ALA A 27 4.65 -12.05 -6.51
CA ALA A 27 6.00 -12.42 -6.93
C ALA A 27 6.21 -13.94 -6.96
N GLU A 28 5.58 -14.66 -6.04
CA GLU A 28 5.68 -16.12 -5.90
C GLU A 28 4.58 -16.88 -6.67
N GLU A 29 3.53 -16.18 -7.14
CA GLU A 29 2.39 -16.79 -7.81
C GLU A 29 2.70 -17.17 -9.28
N SER A 30 2.32 -18.41 -9.63
CA SER A 30 2.51 -18.99 -10.97
C SER A 30 1.27 -18.89 -11.85
N ASP A 31 0.06 -18.86 -11.26
CA ASP A 31 -1.17 -18.63 -12.01
C ASP A 31 -1.24 -17.15 -12.43
N PRO A 32 -1.20 -16.85 -13.75
CA PRO A 32 -1.21 -15.47 -14.23
C PRO A 32 -2.47 -14.70 -13.85
N LYS A 33 -3.62 -15.36 -13.67
CA LYS A 33 -4.87 -14.70 -13.26
C LYS A 33 -4.82 -14.31 -11.79
N LEU A 34 -4.35 -15.22 -10.93
CA LEU A 34 -4.25 -14.97 -9.51
C LEU A 34 -3.16 -13.92 -9.21
N LYS A 35 -2.02 -14.01 -9.91
CA LYS A 35 -0.97 -12.99 -9.87
C LYS A 35 -1.50 -11.60 -10.19
N ALA A 36 -2.21 -11.45 -11.32
CA ALA A 36 -2.79 -10.16 -11.71
C ALA A 36 -3.80 -9.64 -10.68
N ALA A 37 -4.57 -10.52 -10.04
CA ALA A 37 -5.49 -10.15 -8.98
C ALA A 37 -4.75 -9.63 -7.74
N MET A 38 -3.67 -10.30 -7.31
CA MET A 38 -2.82 -9.86 -6.21
C MET A 38 -2.13 -8.52 -6.53
N GLU A 39 -1.58 -8.35 -7.72
CA GLU A 39 -0.99 -7.08 -8.18
C GLU A 39 -2.00 -5.92 -8.14
N SER A 40 -3.25 -6.18 -8.54
CA SER A 40 -4.33 -5.20 -8.46
C SER A 40 -4.64 -4.81 -7.01
N GLN A 41 -4.65 -5.78 -6.08
CA GLN A 41 -4.87 -5.50 -4.66
C GLN A 41 -3.71 -4.69 -4.07
N ALA A 42 -2.46 -5.05 -4.37
CA ALA A 42 -1.28 -4.28 -3.97
C ALA A 42 -1.38 -2.82 -4.43
N LYS A 43 -1.73 -2.59 -5.71
CA LYS A 43 -1.91 -1.25 -6.28
C LYS A 43 -3.01 -0.46 -5.56
N ALA A 44 -4.12 -1.09 -5.21
CA ALA A 44 -5.21 -0.43 -4.49
C ALA A 44 -4.74 0.05 -3.10
N TYR A 45 -4.00 -0.78 -2.37
CA TYR A 45 -3.42 -0.43 -1.07
C TYR A 45 -2.36 0.68 -1.17
N ARG A 46 -1.45 0.64 -2.16
CA ARG A 46 -0.50 1.73 -2.43
C ARG A 46 -1.21 3.06 -2.68
N MET A 47 -2.30 3.05 -3.45
CA MET A 47 -3.09 4.26 -3.69
C MET A 47 -3.71 4.82 -2.40
N MET A 48 -4.24 3.95 -1.53
CA MET A 48 -4.78 4.38 -0.23
C MET A 48 -3.70 4.93 0.69
N ALA A 49 -2.52 4.29 0.71
CA ALA A 49 -1.36 4.78 1.45
C ALA A 49 -0.91 6.16 0.94
N ALA A 50 -0.76 6.36 -0.37
CA ALA A 50 -0.38 7.65 -0.95
C ALA A 50 -1.39 8.76 -0.62
N LYS A 51 -2.70 8.47 -0.73
CA LYS A 51 -3.76 9.41 -0.32
C LYS A 51 -3.64 9.78 1.16
N ARG A 52 -3.39 8.79 2.04
CA ARG A 52 -3.21 9.03 3.47
C ARG A 52 -1.96 9.86 3.75
N ALA A 53 -0.81 9.51 3.18
CA ALA A 53 0.43 10.26 3.33
C ALA A 53 0.26 11.74 2.93
N LYS A 54 -0.40 11.99 1.79
CA LYS A 54 -0.75 13.34 1.33
C LYS A 54 -1.62 14.11 2.33
N MET A 55 -2.63 13.47 2.92
CA MET A 55 -3.47 14.09 3.96
C MET A 55 -2.68 14.45 5.23
N LEU A 56 -1.60 13.72 5.52
CA LEU A 56 -0.73 13.95 6.67
C LEU A 56 0.44 14.90 6.39
N GLY A 57 0.58 15.38 5.14
CA GLY A 57 1.72 16.20 4.73
C GLY A 57 3.04 15.42 4.69
N LEU A 58 2.97 14.09 4.60
CA LEU A 58 4.12 13.20 4.46
C LEU A 58 4.47 12.99 2.98
N PRO A 59 5.74 12.64 2.67
CA PRO A 59 6.10 12.23 1.32
C PRO A 59 5.30 11.01 0.87
N GLU A 60 5.14 10.84 -0.44
CA GLU A 60 4.52 9.63 -0.97
C GLU A 60 5.36 8.40 -0.60
N PRO A 61 4.69 7.27 -0.27
CA PRO A 61 5.41 6.03 0.01
C PRO A 61 6.20 5.56 -1.21
N SER A 62 7.36 4.95 -0.97
CA SER A 62 8.20 4.38 -2.03
C SER A 62 7.40 3.43 -2.94
N PRO A 63 7.77 3.32 -4.23
CA PRO A 63 7.17 2.33 -5.12
C PRO A 63 7.44 0.89 -4.62
N PRO A 64 6.70 -0.11 -5.12
CA PRO A 64 6.97 -1.53 -4.86
C PRO A 64 8.43 -1.87 -5.17
N GLU A 65 9.04 -2.73 -4.34
CA GLU A 65 10.30 -3.38 -4.71
C GLU A 65 10.00 -4.33 -5.88
N GLN A 66 10.64 -4.11 -7.02
CA GLN A 66 10.43 -4.87 -8.26
C GLN A 66 11.22 -6.18 -8.27
#